data_AF-A0A810QCW9-F1
#
_entry.id   AF-A0A810QCW9-F1
#
_cell.length_a   1.000
_cell.length_b   1.000
_cell.length_c   1.000
_cell.angle_alpha   90.00
_cell.angle_beta   90.00
_cell.angle_gamma   90.00
#
_symmetry.space_group_name_H-M   'P 1'
#
loop_
_entity.id
_entity.type
_entity.pdbx_description
1 polymer ?
#
loop_
_entity_poly.entity_id
_entity_poly.type
_entity_poly.pdbx_seq_one_letter_code
_entity_poly.pdbx_strand_id
1 'polypeptide(L)' 'MRDILFKAKRLSDGAWVEGYLYRLHDSLNPFIMLRNRHGEAYEVDPSTVCEYTGLTNRNRKKIFEGGYYPLDELER' A
#
# COMPACT_ATOMS: atom_id res chain seq x y z
N MET A 1 1.61 18.83 7.09
CA MET A 1 1.78 18.16 5.79
C MET A 1 1.50 16.68 6.02
N ARG A 2 0.55 16.07 5.31
CA ARG A 2 0.17 14.66 5.48
C ARG A 2 1.14 13.79 4.67
N ASP A 3 1.59 12.68 5.24
CA ASP A 3 2.35 11.68 4.50
C ASP A 3 1.45 11.04 3.46
N ILE A 4 1.75 11.26 2.17
CA ILE A 4 1.10 10.56 1.07
C ILE A 4 1.73 9.18 0.99
N LEU A 5 0.98 8.15 1.38
CA LEU A 5 1.43 6.77 1.41
C LEU A 5 0.29 5.85 0.99
N PHE A 6 0.61 4.85 0.18
CA PHE A 6 -0.33 3.85 -0.30
C PHE A 6 0.10 2.45 0.08
N LYS A 7 -0.88 1.55 0.13
CA LYS A 7 -0.70 0.12 0.34
C LYS A 7 -1.54 -0.65 -0.67
N ALA A 8 -0.98 -1.67 -1.29
CA ALA A 8 -1.66 -2.53 -2.26
C ALA A 8 -1.01 -3.92 -2.34
N LYS A 9 -1.70 -4.89 -2.93
CA LYS A 9 -1.15 -6.23 -3.19
C LYS A 9 -0.37 -6.24 -4.50
N ARG A 10 0.83 -6.81 -4.49
CA ARG A 10 1.60 -7.07 -5.70
C ARG A 10 0.88 -8.06 -6.60
N LEU A 11 0.93 -7.83 -7.91
CA LEU A 11 0.41 -8.79 -8.88
C LEU A 11 1.25 -10.07 -8.95
N SER A 12 2.54 -9.99 -8.60
CA SER A 12 3.47 -11.12 -8.72
C SER A 12 3.18 -12.28 -7.75
N ASP A 13 2.82 -11.96 -6.51
CA ASP A 13 2.69 -12.94 -5.42
C ASP A 13 1.57 -12.63 -4.42
N GLY A 14 0.77 -11.58 -4.67
CA GLY A 14 -0.33 -11.17 -3.79
C GLY A 14 0.10 -10.56 -2.45
N ALA A 15 1.42 -10.40 -2.20
CA ALA A 15 1.91 -9.83 -0.96
C ALA A 15 1.63 -8.32 -0.89
N TRP A 16 1.37 -7.83 0.32
CA TRP A 16 1.18 -6.40 0.56
C TRP A 16 2.49 -5.63 0.47
N VAL A 17 2.46 -4.48 -0.20
CA VAL A 17 3.58 -3.52 -0.26
C VAL A 17 3.09 -2.11 0.07
N GLU A 18 3.96 -1.32 0.69
CA GLU A 18 3.69 0.06 1.09
C GLU A 18 4.70 1.02 0.43
N GLY A 19 4.21 2.15 -0.09
CA GLY A 19 5.06 3.13 -0.75
C GLY A 19 4.26 4.21 -1.48
N TYR A 20 4.88 4.80 -2.49
CA TYR A 20 4.27 5.83 -3.31
C TYR A 20 3.60 5.20 -4.53
N LEU A 21 2.33 5.51 -4.74
CA LEU A 21 1.56 5.02 -5.89
C LEU A 21 1.89 5.85 -7.12
N TYR A 22 2.18 5.17 -8.23
CA TYR A 22 2.39 5.78 -9.53
C TYR A 22 1.50 5.12 -10.58
N ARG A 23 0.96 5.95 -11.48
CA ARG A 23 0.20 5.53 -12.66
C ARG A 23 0.77 6.25 -13.86
N LEU A 24 1.33 5.50 -14.80
CA LEU A 24 1.89 6.06 -16.04
C LEU A 24 0.81 6.32 -17.08
N HIS A 25 -0.22 5.46 -17.13
CA HIS A 25 -1.35 5.57 -18.04
C HIS A 25 -2.57 4.84 -17.44
N ASP A 26 -3.78 5.26 -17.79
CA ASP A 26 -5.02 4.67 -17.24
C ASP A 26 -5.24 3.22 -17.68
N SER A 27 -4.67 2.83 -18.82
CA SER A 27 -4.74 1.45 -19.32
C SER A 27 -3.68 0.51 -18.75
N LEU A 28 -2.78 0.99 -17.89
CA LEU A 28 -1.71 0.20 -17.30
C LEU A 28 -1.98 -0.04 -15.81
N ASN A 29 -1.47 -1.16 -15.30
CA ASN A 29 -1.48 -1.41 -13.87
C ASN A 29 -0.66 -0.33 -13.15
N PRO A 30 -1.14 0.17 -12.00
CA PRO A 30 -0.32 1.03 -11.18
C PRO A 30 0.84 0.25 -10.55
N PHE A 31 1.85 0.96 -10.08
CA PHE A 31 2.92 0.39 -9.27
C PHE A 31 3.15 1.18 -8.00
N ILE A 32 3.64 0.48 -6.97
CA ILE A 32 4.11 1.08 -5.73
C ILE A 32 5.63 1.14 -5.76
N MET A 33 6.20 2.35 -5.67
CA MET A 33 7.62 2.58 -5.45
C MET A 33 7.92 2.62 -3.95
N LEU A 34 8.87 1.82 -3.49
CA LEU A 34 9.17 1.68 -2.06
C LEU A 34 9.90 2.92 -1.52
N ARG A 35 9.44 3.43 -0.38
CA ARG A 35 9.99 4.64 0.25
C ARG A 35 11.48 4.54 0.62
N ASN A 36 11.93 3.35 1.03
CA ASN A 36 13.27 3.14 1.59
C ASN A 36 14.17 2.25 0.72
N ARG A 37 13.73 1.90 -0.50
CA ARG A 37 14.49 1.02 -1.40
C ARG A 37 14.51 1.65 -2.80
N HIS A 38 15.56 2.42 -3.06
CA HIS A 38 15.68 3.22 -4.27
C HIS A 38 15.58 2.35 -5.53
N GLY A 39 14.66 2.72 -6.43
CA GLY A 39 14.45 2.02 -7.70
C GLY A 39 13.61 0.74 -7.59
N GLU A 40 13.25 0.29 -6.38
CA GLU A 40 12.37 -0.86 -6.23
C GLU A 40 10.91 -0.44 -6.35
N ALA A 41 10.24 -0.98 -7.36
CA ALA A 41 8.81 -0.81 -7.60
C ALA A 41 8.16 -2.14 -7.94
N TYR A 42 6.90 -2.28 -7.57
CA TYR A 42 6.09 -3.46 -7.91
C TYR A 42 4.79 -3.04 -8.55
N GLU A 43 4.41 -3.68 -9.64
CA GLU A 43 3.03 -3.61 -10.14
C GLU A 43 2.07 -4.17 -9.10
N VAL A 44 0.96 -3.48 -8.90
CA VAL A 44 -0.04 -3.82 -7.88
C VAL A 44 -1.44 -3.92 -8.47
N ASP A 45 -2.28 -4.73 -7.84
CA ASP A 45 -3.69 -4.82 -8.20
C ASP A 45 -4.39 -3.49 -7.87
N PRO A 46 -4.91 -2.77 -8.87
CA PRO A 46 -5.55 -1.47 -8.67
C PRO A 46 -6.76 -1.54 -7.73
N SER A 47 -7.44 -2.67 -7.63
CA SER A 47 -8.60 -2.85 -6.75
C SER A 47 -8.24 -2.93 -5.27
N THR A 48 -6.96 -3.15 -4.95
CA THR A 48 -6.44 -3.30 -3.58
C THR A 48 -5.73 -2.05 -3.06
N VAL A 49 -5.71 -0.98 -3.85
CA VAL A 49 -5.03 0.27 -3.49
C VAL A 49 -5.80 0.99 -2.38
N CYS A 50 -5.12 1.21 -1.25
CA CYS A 50 -5.63 1.95 -0.11
C CYS A 50 -4.69 3.11 0.23
N GLU A 51 -5.23 4.29 0.55
CA GLU A 51 -4.45 5.44 1.01
C GLU A 51 -4.30 5.45 2.54
N TYR A 52 -3.13 5.84 3.05
CA TYR A 52 -2.92 6.07 4.46
C TYR A 52 -3.75 7.26 4.96
N THR A 53 -4.58 7.03 5.97
CA THR A 53 -5.50 8.03 6.54
C THR A 53 -4.81 9.16 7.33
N GLY A 54 -3.50 9.08 7.54
CA GLY A 54 -2.79 9.97 8.47
C GLY A 54 -2.91 9.54 9.95
N LEU A 55 -3.69 8.50 10.25
CA LEU A 55 -3.94 8.01 11.61
C LEU A 55 -3.20 6.70 11.88
N THR A 56 -2.66 6.58 13.09
CA THR A 56 -2.12 5.32 13.61
C THR A 56 -3.01 4.78 14.73
N ASN A 57 -3.11 3.46 14.83
CA ASN A 57 -3.78 2.84 15.96
C ASN A 57 -2.89 2.87 17.23
N ARG A 58 -3.43 2.38 18.36
CA ARG A 58 -2.70 2.32 19.65
C ARG A 58 -1.40 1.52 19.60
N ASN A 59 -1.26 0.61 18.64
CA ASN A 59 -0.07 -0.21 18.42
C ASN A 59 0.91 0.44 17.42
N ARG A 60 0.73 1.73 17.10
CA ARG A 60 1.51 2.49 16.11
C ARG A 60 1.43 1.94 14.68
N LYS A 61 0.45 1.08 14.38
CA LYS A 61 0.20 0.58 13.03
C LYS A 61 -0.61 1.61 12.25
N LYS A 62 -0.19 1.88 11.01
CA LYS A 62 -0.86 2.82 10.10
C LYS A 62 -2.24 2.31 9.71
N ILE A 63 -3.22 3.21 9.67
CA ILE A 63 -4.58 2.92 9.22
C ILE A 63 -4.74 3.40 7.79
N PHE A 64 -5.15 2.51 6.90
CA PHE A 64 -5.41 2.82 5.49
C PHE A 64 -6.92 2.80 5.21
N GLU A 65 -7.36 3.58 4.21
CA GLU A 65 -8.76 3.62 3.77
C GLU A 65 -9.27 2.23 3.40
N GLY A 66 -10.54 1.96 3.67
CA GLY A 66 -11.15 0.64 3.46
C GLY A 66 -10.89 -0.39 4.57
N GLY A 67 -10.11 -0.04 5.61
CA GLY A 67 -10.11 -0.79 6.87
C GLY A 67 -9.74 -2.28 6.75
N TYR A 68 -8.87 -2.67 5.82
CA TYR A 68 -8.39 -4.05 5.76
C TYR A 68 -7.34 -4.28 6.85
N TYR A 69 -7.78 -4.84 7.97
CA TYR A 69 -6.91 -5.61 8.85
C TYR A 69 -6.75 -6.99 8.21
N PRO A 70 -5.57 -7.38 7.67
CA PRO A 70 -5.34 -8.80 7.43
C PRO A 70 -5.56 -9.51 8.76
N LEU A 71 -6.58 -10.38 8.81
CA LEU A 71 -6.94 -11.15 10.00
C LEU A 71 -5.72 -11.95 10.51
N ASP A 72 -4.81 -12.28 9.59
CA ASP A 72 -3.53 -12.95 9.85
C ASP A 72 -2.54 -12.16 10.75
N GLU A 73 -2.77 -10.86 10.97
CA GLU A 73 -1.97 -10.03 11.89
C GLU A 73 -2.68 -9.70 13.22
N LEU A 74 -3.91 -10.17 13.44
CA LEU A 74 -4.63 -10.00 14.70
C LEU A 74 -4.46 -11.20 15.65
N GLU A 75 -3.97 -12.33 15.15
CA GLU A 75 -3.76 -13.58 15.91
C GLU A 75 -2.31 -13.81 16.35
N ARG A 76 -1.48 -12.76 16.40
CA ARG A 76 -0.06 -12.87 16.80
C ARG A 76 0.33 -11.97 17.95
#